data_AF-D4XEN6-F1
#
_entry.id   AF-D4XEN6-F1
#
_cell.length_a   1.000
_cell.length_b   1.000
_cell.length_c   1.000
_cell.angle_alpha   90.00
_cell.angle_beta   90.00
_cell.angle_gamma   90.00
#
_symmetry.space_group_name_H-M   'P 1'
#
loop_
_entity.id
_entity.type
_entity.pdbx_description
1 polymer ?
#
loop_
_entity_poly.entity_id
_entity_poly.type
_entity_poly.pdbx_seq_one_letter_code
_entity_poly.pdbx_strand_id
1 'polypeptide(L)'
;MERDANYQLRKMFGCDAAYLEGLLYLVVADRDAPWNGVMVCTSQEHHAALMADVPGLLVHPTLGKWLYLPQTDEAFESQASTLVAMALARDARMGVTPKPKASRRKSWRTAD
;
A
#
# COMPACT_ATOMS: atom_id res chain seq x y z
N MET A 1 -1.76 7.29 11.36
CA MET A 1 -1.33 8.09 10.19
C MET A 1 -2.19 9.33 9.98
N GLU A 2 -3.49 9.29 10.30
CA GLU A 2 -4.46 10.37 10.03
C GLU A 2 -4.15 11.75 10.63
N ARG A 3 -3.26 11.81 11.63
CA ARG A 3 -2.80 13.07 12.25
C ARG A 3 -1.68 13.75 11.49
N ASP A 4 -1.10 13.09 10.49
CA ASP A 4 -0.03 13.67 9.67
C ASP A 4 -0.62 14.63 8.64
N ALA A 5 -0.06 15.83 8.52
CA ALA A 5 -0.58 16.87 7.63
C ALA A 5 -0.53 16.48 6.14
N ASN A 6 0.36 15.57 5.76
CA ASN A 6 0.53 15.10 4.40
C ASN A 6 -0.22 13.77 4.14
N TYR A 7 -1.00 13.29 5.11
CA TYR A 7 -1.78 12.07 4.98
C TYR A 7 -3.01 12.26 4.09
N GLN A 8 -3.26 11.28 3.22
CA GLN A 8 -4.51 11.18 2.48
C GLN A 8 -4.99 9.74 2.51
N LEU A 9 -6.25 9.54 2.90
CA LEU A 9 -6.94 8.27 2.74
C LEU A 9 -7.74 8.25 1.44
N ARG A 10 -7.57 7.21 0.63
CA ARG A 10 -8.35 7.01 -0.61
C ARG A 10 -8.93 5.61 -0.65
N LYS A 11 -10.16 5.49 -1.15
CA LYS A 11 -10.73 4.19 -1.47
C LYS A 11 -10.14 3.66 -2.78
N MET A 12 -9.58 2.46 -2.75
CA MET A 12 -9.06 1.76 -3.93
C MET A 12 -9.58 0.33 -3.95
N PHE A 13 -10.40 -0.01 -4.96
CA PHE A 13 -10.94 -1.37 -5.13
C PHE A 13 -11.68 -1.92 -3.89
N GLY A 14 -12.30 -1.03 -3.11
CA GLY A 14 -12.98 -1.36 -1.87
C GLY A 14 -12.07 -1.49 -0.64
N CYS A 15 -10.78 -1.21 -0.78
CA CYS A 15 -9.77 -1.15 0.28
C CYS A 15 -9.42 0.30 0.65
N ASP A 16 -8.79 0.49 1.80
CA ASP A 16 -8.33 1.78 2.29
C ASP A 16 -6.85 1.97 2.00
N ALA A 17 -6.54 2.93 1.12
CA ALA A 17 -5.18 3.22 0.70
C ALA A 17 -4.66 4.50 1.40
N ALA A 18 -3.59 4.34 2.16
CA ALA A 18 -2.88 5.39 2.87
C ALA A 18 -1.78 5.99 1.99
N TYR A 19 -1.90 7.28 1.75
CA TYR A 19 -0.91 8.07 1.05
C TYR A 19 -0.21 9.04 2.01
N LEU A 20 1.07 9.29 1.77
CA LEU A 20 1.83 10.38 2.36
C LEU A 20 2.54 11.12 1.23
N GLU A 21 2.39 12.44 1.18
CA GLU A 21 3.05 13.30 0.17
C GLU A 21 2.74 12.87 -1.28
N GLY A 22 1.55 12.32 -1.49
CA GLY A 22 1.10 11.84 -2.79
C GLY A 22 1.65 10.46 -3.20
N LEU A 23 2.54 9.84 -2.41
CA LEU A 23 3.02 8.48 -2.60
C LEU A 23 2.11 7.49 -1.87
N LEU A 24 1.87 6.32 -2.48
CA LEU A 24 1.08 5.24 -1.89
C LEU A 24 1.97 4.39 -1.00
N TYR A 25 1.69 4.34 0.32
CA TYR A 25 2.51 3.61 1.29
C TYR A 25 1.89 2.27 1.70
N LEU A 26 0.68 2.32 2.25
CA LEU A 26 0.01 1.15 2.81
C LEU A 26 -1.40 1.03 2.23
N VAL A 27 -1.89 -0.20 2.10
CA VAL A 27 -3.30 -0.47 1.80
C VAL A 27 -3.83 -1.48 2.82
N VAL A 28 -4.90 -1.12 3.51
CA VAL A 28 -5.63 -2.02 4.41
C VAL A 28 -6.75 -2.65 3.62
N ALA A 29 -6.77 -3.98 3.60
CA ALA A 29 -7.75 -4.78 2.89
C ALA A 29 -8.41 -5.77 3.85
N ASP A 30 -9.74 -5.83 3.81
CA ASP A 30 -10.56 -6.79 4.55
C ASP A 30 -11.39 -7.57 3.53
N ARG A 31 -10.76 -8.55 2.89
CA ARG A 31 -11.29 -9.40 1.83
C ARG A 31 -10.75 -10.82 2.01
N ASP A 32 -11.16 -11.74 1.14
CA ASP A 32 -10.60 -13.09 1.15
C ASP A 32 -9.09 -13.08 0.89
N ALA A 33 -8.37 -14.02 1.52
CA ALA A 33 -6.95 -14.21 1.31
C ALA A 33 -6.64 -14.34 -0.20
N PRO A 34 -5.57 -13.70 -0.70
CA PRO A 34 -4.48 -13.01 0.03
C PRO A 34 -4.75 -11.52 0.33
N TRP A 35 -5.98 -11.04 0.14
CA TRP A 35 -6.35 -9.63 0.29
C TRP A 35 -6.92 -9.32 1.67
N ASN A 36 -6.37 -9.97 2.71
CA ASN A 36 -6.75 -9.76 4.10
C ASN A 36 -5.53 -9.33 4.93
N GLY A 37 -5.52 -8.07 5.39
CA GLY A 37 -4.44 -7.49 6.18
C GLY A 37 -3.87 -6.22 5.56
N VAL A 38 -2.55 -6.02 5.70
CA VAL A 38 -1.87 -4.77 5.30
C VAL A 38 -0.93 -5.04 4.14
N MET A 39 -1.16 -4.37 3.02
CA MET A 39 -0.27 -4.38 1.87
C MET A 39 0.76 -3.27 2.00
N VAL A 40 2.02 -3.57 1.66
CA VAL A 40 3.13 -2.63 1.68
C VAL A 40 3.53 -2.31 0.25
N CYS A 41 3.32 -1.06 -0.15
CA CYS A 41 3.63 -0.59 -1.48
C CYS A 41 5.11 -0.24 -1.56
N THR A 42 5.87 -1.15 -2.19
CA THR A 42 7.33 -1.10 -2.32
C THR A 42 7.77 -1.61 -3.70
N SER A 43 9.08 -1.66 -3.93
CA SER A 43 9.75 -2.28 -5.08
C SER A 43 10.46 -3.57 -4.64
N GLN A 44 10.65 -4.52 -5.58
CA GLN A 44 11.24 -5.83 -5.28
C GLN A 44 12.64 -5.76 -4.66
N GLU A 45 13.44 -4.75 -5.04
CA GLU A 45 14.79 -4.52 -4.49
C GLU A 45 14.81 -4.30 -2.97
N HIS A 46 13.69 -3.90 -2.37
CA HIS A 46 13.58 -3.68 -0.93
C HIS A 46 12.96 -4.85 -0.17
N HIS A 47 12.49 -5.89 -0.86
CA HIS A 47 11.74 -6.97 -0.22
C HIS A 47 12.54 -7.65 0.88
N ALA A 48 13.77 -8.07 0.58
CA ALA A 48 14.62 -8.76 1.54
C ALA A 48 14.88 -7.92 2.80
N ALA A 49 15.12 -6.62 2.64
CA ALA A 49 15.38 -5.73 3.76
C ALA A 49 14.11 -5.50 4.61
N LEU A 50 12.95 -5.32 3.97
CA LEU A 50 11.68 -5.14 4.70
C LEU A 50 11.25 -6.41 5.42
N MET A 51 11.41 -7.58 4.79
CA MET A 51 11.09 -8.87 5.41
C MET A 51 12.05 -9.22 6.57
N ALA A 52 13.29 -8.72 6.54
CA ALA A 52 14.21 -8.88 7.68
C ALA A 52 13.76 -8.05 8.89
N ASP A 53 13.25 -6.83 8.66
CA ASP A 53 12.75 -5.95 9.74
C ASP A 53 11.36 -6.35 10.23
N VAL A 54 10.53 -6.90 9.34
CA VAL A 54 9.14 -7.30 9.62
C VAL A 54 8.91 -8.74 9.10
N PRO A 55 9.21 -9.77 9.92
CA PRO A 55 9.26 -11.17 9.47
C PRO A 55 7.94 -11.78 8.98
N GLY A 56 6.79 -11.23 9.36
CA GLY A 56 5.47 -11.68 8.88
C GLY A 56 5.10 -11.14 7.49
N LEU A 57 5.96 -10.29 6.89
CA LEU A 57 5.75 -9.86 5.51
C LEU A 57 5.99 -11.00 4.53
N LEU A 58 5.08 -11.14 3.58
CA LEU A 58 5.14 -12.09 2.48
C LEU A 58 5.05 -11.35 1.15
N VAL A 59 5.65 -11.92 0.09
CA VAL A 59 5.44 -11.42 -1.27
C VAL A 59 3.97 -11.65 -1.65
N HIS A 60 3.29 -10.59 -2.08
CA HIS A 60 1.89 -10.72 -2.48
C HIS A 60 1.80 -11.55 -3.76
N PRO A 61 1.06 -12.68 -3.79
CA PRO A 61 1.11 -13.63 -4.91
C PRO A 61 0.55 -13.06 -6.22
N THR A 62 -0.46 -12.19 -6.15
CA THR A 62 -1.02 -11.50 -7.34
C THR A 62 -0.25 -10.23 -7.71
N LEU A 63 0.23 -9.47 -6.73
CA LEU A 63 0.93 -8.21 -6.90
C LEU A 63 2.40 -8.40 -6.56
N GLY A 64 3.11 -9.33 -7.21
CA GLY A 64 4.48 -9.76 -6.85
C GLY A 64 5.57 -8.67 -6.75
N LYS A 65 5.23 -7.40 -7.00
CA LYS A 65 6.07 -6.23 -6.67
C LYS A 65 5.88 -5.72 -5.23
N TRP A 66 4.78 -6.05 -4.57
CA TRP A 66 4.39 -5.57 -3.25
C TRP A 66 4.49 -6.71 -2.24
N LEU A 67 4.67 -6.32 -0.98
CA LEU A 67 4.56 -7.23 0.15
C LEU A 67 3.17 -7.09 0.77
N TYR A 68 2.80 -8.06 1.61
CA TYR A 68 1.64 -7.97 2.47
C TYR A 68 1.88 -8.69 3.79
N LEU A 69 1.26 -8.19 4.85
CA LEU A 69 1.16 -8.80 6.16
C LEU A 69 -0.25 -9.38 6.29
N PRO A 70 -0.41 -10.73 6.35
CA PRO A 70 -1.72 -11.34 6.51
C PRO A 70 -2.35 -11.01 7.86
N GLN A 71 -3.66 -10.76 7.90
CA GLN A 71 -4.38 -10.57 9.17
C GLN A 71 -4.31 -11.80 10.10
N THR A 72 -4.04 -12.98 9.53
CA THR A 72 -3.88 -14.24 10.29
C THR A 72 -2.52 -14.39 10.95
N ASP A 73 -1.57 -13.48 10.73
CA ASP A 73 -0.28 -13.49 11.42
C ASP A 73 -0.48 -13.28 12.93
N GLU A 74 0.14 -14.11 13.76
CA GLU A 74 -0.02 -14.02 15.22
C GLU A 74 0.48 -12.70 15.81
N ALA A 75 1.46 -12.07 15.15
CA ALA A 75 2.03 -10.78 15.51
C ALA A 75 1.48 -9.64 14.63
N PHE A 76 0.32 -9.83 13.99
CA PHE A 76 -0.27 -8.86 13.05
C PHE A 76 -0.27 -7.43 13.60
N GLU A 77 -0.83 -7.21 14.78
CA GLU A 77 -0.99 -5.86 15.37
C GLU A 77 0.36 -5.16 15.61
N SER A 78 1.35 -5.88 16.14
CA SER A 78 2.66 -5.29 16.44
C SER A 78 3.44 -5.01 15.17
N GLN A 79 3.39 -5.92 14.19
CA GLN A 79 4.05 -5.74 12.89
C GLN A 79 3.36 -4.65 12.06
N ALA A 80 2.03 -4.58 12.05
CA ALA A 80 1.27 -3.51 11.40
C ALA A 80 1.61 -2.14 12.02
N SER A 81 1.74 -2.06 13.34
CA SER A 81 2.20 -0.84 14.02
C SER A 81 3.61 -0.44 13.57
N THR A 82 4.53 -1.39 13.42
CA THR A 82 5.87 -1.14 12.86
C THR A 82 5.80 -0.58 11.44
N LEU A 83 4.98 -1.18 10.56
CA LEU A 83 4.78 -0.67 9.19
C LEU A 83 4.26 0.77 9.18
N VAL A 84 3.30 1.09 10.06
CA VAL A 84 2.77 2.44 10.22
C VAL A 84 3.87 3.41 10.69
N ALA A 85 4.68 3.01 11.67
CA ALA A 85 5.78 3.83 12.18
C ALA A 85 6.83 4.12 11.10
N MET A 86 7.22 3.10 10.32
CA MET A 86 8.16 3.26 9.22
C MET A 86 7.60 4.14 8.10
N ALA A 87 6.31 4.00 7.76
CA ALA A 87 5.67 4.88 6.78
C ALA A 87 5.62 6.34 7.27
N LEU A 88 5.29 6.57 8.54
CA LEU A 88 5.35 7.90 9.17
C LEU A 88 6.78 8.45 9.25
N ALA A 89 7.80 7.60 9.31
CA ALA A 89 9.20 8.01 9.22
C ALA A 89 9.66 8.26 7.77
N ARG A 90 8.78 8.09 6.77
CA ARG A 90 9.09 8.19 5.34
C ARG A 90 10.24 7.26 4.95
N ASP A 91 10.22 6.04 5.46
CA ASP A 91 11.22 5.02 5.10
C ASP A 91 11.30 4.91 3.57
N ALA A 92 12.50 5.13 3.04
CA ALA A 92 12.76 5.23 1.60
C ALA A 92 12.46 3.93 0.84
N ARG A 93 12.31 2.81 1.56
CA ARG A 93 11.94 1.51 0.99
C ARG A 93 10.45 1.39 0.72
N MET A 94 9.62 2.32 1.21
CA MET A 94 8.18 2.33 1.04
C MET A 94 7.71 3.59 0.31
N GLY A 95 6.50 3.51 -0.24
CA GLY A 95 5.94 4.62 -1.01
C GLY A 95 6.19 4.40 -2.50
N VAL A 96 5.11 4.23 -3.26
CA VAL A 96 5.20 4.16 -4.72
C VAL A 96 4.44 5.32 -5.34
N THR A 97 5.03 5.94 -6.37
CA THR A 97 4.35 6.98 -7.14
C THR A 97 3.13 6.37 -7.82
N PRO A 98 1.91 6.84 -7.51
CA PRO A 98 0.72 6.38 -8.22
C PRO A 98 0.84 6.76 -9.70
N LYS A 99 0.56 5.82 -10.60
CA LYS A 99 0.51 6.13 -12.03
C LYS A 99 -0.60 7.17 -12.26
N PRO A 100 -0.31 8.31 -12.92
CA PRO A 100 -1.34 9.30 -13.22
C PRO A 100 -2.44 8.64 -14.05
N LYS A 101 -3.68 8.76 -13.57
CA LYS A 101 -4.86 8.25 -14.27
C LYS A 101 -4.95 9.04 -15.58
N ALA A 102 -4.65 8.42 -16.72
CA ALA A 102 -4.80 9.09 -18.01
C ALA A 102 -6.23 9.64 -18.09
N SER A 103 -6.35 10.97 -18.16
CA SER A 103 -7.65 11.63 -18.32
C SER A 103 -8.27 11.03 -19.58
N ARG A 104 -9.38 10.30 -19.43
CA ARG A 104 -10.22 9.94 -20.58
C ARG A 104 -10.71 11.26 -21.14
N ARG A 105 -10.01 11.79 -22.15
CA ARG A 105 -10.58 12.80 -23.05
C ARG A 105 -11.93 12.23 -23.49
N LYS A 106 -13.04 12.82 -23.04
CA LYS A 106 -14.34 12.55 -23.64
C LYS A 106 -14.19 12.86 -25.12
N SER A 107 -14.14 11.83 -25.98
CA SER A 107 -14.41 12.02 -27.39
C SER A 107 -15.89 12.34 -27.50
N TRP A 108 -16.24 13.60 -27.32
CA TRP A 108 -17.50 14.08 -27.87
C TRP A 108 -17.33 13.98 -29.37
N ARG A 109 -17.93 12.95 -29.99
CA ARG A 109 -18.14 12.97 -31.44
C ARG A 109 -19.12 14.10 -31.71
N THR A 110 -18.63 15.12 -32.40
CA THR A 110 -19.43 16.13 -33.08
C THR A 110 -20.22 15.46 -34.21
N ALA A 111 -21.49 15.88 -34.34
CA ALA A 111 -22.41 15.88 -35.49
C ALA A 111 -22.17 14.90 -36.66
N ASP A 112 -23.20 14.14 -37.02
CA ASP A 112 -24.15 14.52 -38.10
C ASP A 112 -25.51 13.83 -37.86
#